data_AF-A0A950UU07-F1
#
_entry.id   AF-A0A950UU07-F1
#
_cell.length_a   1.000
_cell.length_b   1.000
_cell.length_c   1.000
_cell.angle_alpha   90.00
_cell.angle_beta   90.00
_cell.angle_gamma   90.00
#
_symmetry.space_group_name_H-M   'P 1'
#
loop_
_entity.id
_entity.type
_entity.pdbx_description
1 polymer ?
#
loop_
_entity_poly.entity_id
_entity_poly.type
_entity_poly.pdbx_seq_one_letter_code
_entity_poly.pdbx_strand_id
1 'polypeptide(L)'
;MLTRRTLLAAAALVATGGAAQAATPSVDRIVTQHVRALGGMEAIRAIHGYIKHGTYNEGEQHFPTYTAMMRPFYRVIGPPEDTLKHLHEGYDGSAWEYYPDPGIVVRTVGAAAATTRHTAYIDDVLVDPKGAGTTLESGGETMLSGKQVYVVHATLADGFREDVYVDPKSWMIAGYARTVPFHAFGENLPTHIELGDYRPEGGVMMAHSDREIDTASGRILDYGTVVSVEINPALPLAQFSPPEWERTPLQRMIQRLYDERTDAVAVMATYRDFRTAFPDMASGDAVDFTGYQMLKTGETESALALLTQNVADNPNSARAHFGLGRALDTAGKKDAARAEYERALAIDPNFIRARTARDALK
;
A
#
# COMPACT_ATOMS: atom_id res chain seq x y z
N MET A 1 -57.37 51.77 58.51
CA MET A 1 -56.28 50.98 59.12
C MET A 1 -56.51 49.51 58.80
N LEU A 2 -55.80 48.96 57.81
CA LEU A 2 -55.68 47.52 57.58
C LEU A 2 -54.33 47.25 56.91
N THR A 3 -53.55 46.42 57.59
CA THR A 3 -52.16 45.99 57.34
C THR A 3 -52.02 45.15 56.08
N ARG A 4 -51.10 45.53 55.17
CA ARG A 4 -50.61 44.67 54.07
C ARG A 4 -49.36 43.92 54.53
N ARG A 5 -49.45 42.59 54.56
CA ARG A 5 -48.35 41.63 54.71
C ARG A 5 -47.60 41.50 53.38
N THR A 6 -46.30 41.72 53.38
CA THR A 6 -45.38 41.38 52.28
C THR A 6 -44.74 40.04 52.58
N LEU A 7 -45.00 39.04 51.74
CA LEU A 7 -44.35 37.72 51.77
C LEU A 7 -43.04 37.78 50.99
N LEU A 8 -41.93 37.41 51.63
CA LEU A 8 -40.64 37.12 50.97
C LEU A 8 -40.75 35.77 50.24
N ALA A 9 -40.40 35.74 48.96
CA ALA A 9 -40.14 34.50 48.22
C ALA A 9 -38.63 34.27 48.14
N ALA A 10 -38.17 33.16 48.71
CA ALA A 10 -36.78 32.69 48.59
C ALA A 10 -36.60 31.98 47.25
N ALA A 11 -35.65 32.46 46.43
CA ALA A 11 -35.23 31.78 45.21
C ALA A 11 -34.16 30.74 45.57
N ALA A 12 -34.48 29.45 45.38
CA ALA A 12 -33.52 28.36 45.44
C ALA A 12 -32.74 28.30 44.12
N LEU A 13 -31.43 28.48 44.18
CA LEU A 13 -30.51 28.22 43.07
C LEU A 13 -30.34 26.71 42.95
N VAL A 14 -30.84 26.11 41.86
CA VAL A 14 -30.49 24.74 41.48
C VAL A 14 -29.20 24.81 40.65
N ALA A 15 -28.08 24.40 41.24
CA ALA A 15 -26.83 24.21 40.51
C ALA A 15 -26.90 22.88 39.74
N THR A 16 -27.03 22.95 38.42
CA THR A 16 -26.85 21.80 37.54
C THR A 16 -25.36 21.51 37.40
N GLY A 17 -24.87 20.46 38.06
CA GLY A 17 -23.52 19.95 37.87
C GLY A 17 -23.38 19.34 36.48
N GLY A 18 -22.85 20.11 35.53
CA GLY A 18 -22.33 19.56 34.28
C GLY A 18 -21.05 18.80 34.56
N ALA A 19 -21.04 17.48 34.30
CA ALA A 19 -19.80 16.73 34.26
C ALA A 19 -18.90 17.34 33.19
N ALA A 20 -17.74 17.86 33.58
CA ALA A 20 -16.76 18.38 32.64
C ALA A 20 -16.32 17.23 31.73
N GLN A 21 -16.65 17.32 30.43
CA GLN A 21 -16.05 16.47 29.41
C GLN A 21 -14.53 16.61 29.54
N ALA A 22 -13.81 15.52 29.80
CA ALA A 22 -12.36 15.58 29.89
C ALA A 22 -11.82 16.13 28.57
N ALA A 23 -11.02 17.21 28.64
CA ALA A 23 -10.44 17.80 27.44
C ALA A 23 -9.58 16.75 26.70
N THR A 24 -9.69 16.72 25.37
CA THR A 24 -8.85 15.88 24.50
C THR A 24 -7.37 16.06 24.89
N PRO A 25 -6.62 14.96 25.09
CA PRO A 25 -5.22 15.03 25.48
C PRO A 25 -4.37 15.71 24.40
N SER A 26 -3.27 16.34 24.80
CA SER A 26 -2.27 16.83 23.84
C SER A 26 -1.64 15.66 23.07
N VAL A 27 -1.14 15.94 21.86
CA VAL A 27 -0.38 14.96 21.05
C VAL A 27 0.81 14.39 21.83
N ASP A 28 1.56 15.22 22.55
CA ASP A 28 2.66 14.76 23.41
C ASP A 28 2.21 13.74 24.47
N ARG A 29 1.00 13.92 25.04
CA ARG A 29 0.43 12.97 25.99
C ARG A 29 0.01 11.69 25.29
N ILE A 30 -0.61 11.77 24.11
CA ILE A 30 -0.98 10.60 23.29
C ILE A 30 0.27 9.76 22.99
N VAL A 31 1.32 10.39 22.43
CA VAL A 31 2.61 9.75 22.13
C VAL A 31 3.22 9.11 23.38
N THR A 32 3.31 9.85 24.49
CA THR A 32 3.90 9.34 25.73
C THR A 32 3.16 8.13 26.27
N GLN A 33 1.83 8.16 26.26
CA GLN A 33 1.02 7.04 26.76
C GLN A 33 1.05 5.85 25.79
N HIS A 34 1.04 6.09 24.49
CA HIS A 34 1.16 5.07 23.46
C HIS A 34 2.48 4.29 23.61
N VAL A 35 3.62 4.99 23.66
CA VAL A 35 4.94 4.37 23.85
C VAL A 35 5.00 3.56 25.15
N ARG A 36 4.39 4.04 26.23
CA ARG A 36 4.30 3.28 27.50
C ARG A 36 3.45 2.03 27.34
N ALA A 37 2.28 2.16 26.72
CA ALA A 37 1.34 1.07 26.54
C ALA A 37 1.89 0.00 25.57
N LEU A 38 2.74 0.40 24.62
CA LEU A 38 3.48 -0.53 23.76
C LEU A 38 4.49 -1.37 24.54
N GLY A 39 4.94 -0.98 25.74
CA GLY A 39 6.00 -1.68 26.50
C GLY A 39 7.19 -0.79 26.86
N GLY A 40 7.22 0.45 26.39
CA GLY A 40 8.28 1.43 26.65
C GLY A 40 9.41 1.39 25.64
N MET A 41 10.15 2.50 25.54
CA MET A 41 11.17 2.72 24.51
C MET A 41 12.32 1.70 24.56
N GLU A 42 12.68 1.19 25.74
CA GLU A 42 13.73 0.18 25.87
C GLU A 42 13.32 -1.14 25.21
N ALA A 43 12.10 -1.63 25.49
CA ALA A 43 11.56 -2.85 24.89
C ALA A 43 11.38 -2.69 23.37
N ILE A 44 10.85 -1.54 22.91
CA ILE A 44 10.69 -1.23 21.48
C ILE A 44 12.03 -1.26 20.75
N ARG A 45 13.09 -0.67 21.33
CA ARG A 45 14.44 -0.66 20.74
C ARG A 45 15.13 -2.02 20.80
N ALA A 46 14.74 -2.89 21.74
CA ALA A 46 15.26 -4.25 21.84
C ALA A 46 14.74 -5.16 20.71
N ILE A 47 13.67 -4.78 19.99
CA ILE A 47 13.26 -5.45 18.77
C ILE A 47 14.15 -4.99 17.61
N HIS A 48 15.06 -5.86 17.17
CA HIS A 48 15.94 -5.65 16.03
C HIS A 48 15.38 -6.24 14.73
N GLY A 49 14.53 -7.25 14.85
CA GLY A 49 13.79 -7.83 13.73
C GLY A 49 12.74 -8.82 14.20
N TYR A 50 11.84 -9.20 13.30
CA TYR A 50 10.85 -10.23 13.58
C TYR A 50 10.42 -10.95 12.29
N ILE A 51 9.83 -12.12 12.46
CA ILE A 51 9.05 -12.81 11.43
C ILE A 51 7.62 -12.94 11.93
N LYS A 52 6.65 -12.57 11.10
CA LYS A 52 5.22 -12.82 11.34
C LYS A 52 4.72 -13.85 10.34
N HIS A 53 4.05 -14.87 10.87
CA HIS A 53 3.24 -15.79 10.08
C HIS A 53 1.78 -15.50 10.31
N GLY A 54 0.98 -15.59 9.26
CA GLY A 54 -0.42 -15.22 9.35
C GLY A 54 -1.28 -15.76 8.22
N THR A 55 -2.44 -15.13 8.08
CA THR A 55 -3.35 -15.32 6.95
C THR A 55 -3.74 -13.97 6.38
N TYR A 56 -3.96 -13.93 5.07
CA TYR A 56 -4.61 -12.84 4.36
C TYR A 56 -5.86 -13.38 3.69
N ASN A 57 -6.96 -12.64 3.78
CA ASN A 57 -8.28 -13.08 3.36
C ASN A 57 -8.96 -11.95 2.59
N GLU A 58 -9.32 -12.20 1.33
CA GLU A 58 -9.99 -11.25 0.45
C GLU A 58 -11.07 -11.98 -0.38
N GLY A 59 -12.34 -11.66 -0.15
CA GLY A 59 -13.44 -12.40 -0.77
C GLY A 59 -13.41 -13.90 -0.44
N GLU A 60 -13.32 -14.75 -1.46
CA GLU A 60 -13.18 -16.22 -1.32
C GLU A 60 -11.71 -16.68 -1.27
N GLN A 61 -10.77 -15.74 -1.37
CA GLN A 61 -9.34 -16.05 -1.40
C GLN A 61 -8.76 -16.03 0.01
N HIS A 62 -8.00 -17.09 0.33
CA HIS A 62 -7.38 -17.29 1.63
C HIS A 62 -5.96 -17.81 1.41
N PHE A 63 -4.95 -17.05 1.84
CA PHE A 63 -3.56 -17.43 1.68
C PHE A 63 -2.75 -17.26 2.97
N PRO A 64 -1.78 -18.14 3.24
CA PRO A 64 -0.83 -17.92 4.33
C PRO A 64 0.05 -16.71 4.02
N THR A 65 0.42 -15.95 5.05
CA THR A 65 1.34 -14.82 4.93
C THR A 65 2.64 -15.07 5.68
N TYR A 66 3.71 -14.51 5.14
CA TYR A 66 5.03 -14.43 5.74
C TYR A 66 5.51 -12.99 5.60
N THR A 67 5.86 -12.35 6.71
CA THR A 67 6.47 -11.02 6.72
C THR A 67 7.68 -11.03 7.63
N ALA A 68 8.87 -10.79 7.08
CA ALA A 68 10.06 -10.55 7.87
C ALA A 68 10.42 -9.07 7.85
N MET A 69 10.80 -8.52 9.00
CA MET A 69 11.27 -7.15 9.13
C MET A 69 12.53 -7.10 9.98
N MET A 70 13.44 -6.19 9.65
CA MET A 70 14.69 -5.99 10.39
C MET A 70 15.12 -4.53 10.31
N ARG A 71 15.59 -3.99 11.43
CA ARG A 71 16.15 -2.63 11.46
C ARG A 71 17.36 -2.52 10.52
N PRO A 72 17.59 -1.34 9.90
CA PRO A 72 16.82 -0.12 10.07
C PRO A 72 15.51 -0.05 9.27
N PHE A 73 15.38 -0.79 8.16
CA PHE A 73 14.24 -0.66 7.23
C PHE A 73 14.01 -1.91 6.37
N TYR A 74 14.66 -3.04 6.66
CA TYR A 74 14.53 -4.22 5.83
C TYR A 74 13.16 -4.85 6.01
N ARG A 75 12.48 -5.14 4.90
CA ARG A 75 11.18 -5.82 4.88
C ARG A 75 11.11 -6.78 3.70
N VAL A 76 10.52 -7.95 3.90
CA VAL A 76 10.12 -8.85 2.82
C VAL A 76 8.77 -9.49 3.14
N ILE A 77 7.92 -9.59 2.13
CA ILE A 77 6.69 -10.39 2.14
C ILE A 77 6.89 -11.58 1.20
N GLY A 78 6.50 -12.75 1.69
CA GLY A 78 6.68 -14.03 1.01
C GLY A 78 7.88 -14.80 1.58
N PRO A 79 7.75 -16.11 1.79
CA PRO A 79 8.75 -16.89 2.50
C PRO A 79 9.99 -17.18 1.62
N PRO A 80 11.21 -17.22 2.19
CA PRO A 80 12.45 -17.35 1.42
C PRO A 80 12.53 -18.65 0.60
N GLU A 81 11.83 -19.71 1.01
CA GLU A 81 11.80 -21.01 0.33
C GLU A 81 11.00 -21.05 -0.98
N ASP A 82 10.07 -20.10 -1.21
CA ASP A 82 9.18 -20.08 -2.39
C ASP A 82 9.35 -18.84 -3.28
N THR A 83 10.52 -18.18 -3.16
CA THR A 83 10.87 -16.89 -3.79
C THR A 83 10.61 -16.76 -5.29
N LEU A 84 10.56 -17.86 -6.04
CA LEU A 84 10.31 -17.82 -7.50
C LEU A 84 8.89 -18.22 -7.90
N LYS A 85 8.04 -18.69 -6.98
CA LYS A 85 6.71 -19.26 -7.28
C LYS A 85 5.58 -18.26 -7.14
N HIS A 86 5.73 -17.30 -6.24
CA HIS A 86 4.68 -16.34 -5.91
C HIS A 86 5.14 -14.90 -6.16
N LEU A 87 4.20 -13.96 -6.04
CA LEU A 87 4.57 -12.56 -5.92
C LEU A 87 5.35 -12.38 -4.63
N HIS A 88 6.54 -11.79 -4.73
CA HIS A 88 7.33 -11.37 -3.57
C HIS A 88 7.51 -9.87 -3.64
N GLU A 89 7.51 -9.21 -2.49
CA GLU A 89 7.84 -7.80 -2.42
C GLU A 89 8.73 -7.53 -1.21
N GLY A 90 9.50 -6.47 -1.29
CA GLY A 90 10.39 -6.11 -0.20
C GLY A 90 10.94 -4.70 -0.31
N TYR A 91 11.72 -4.37 0.71
CA TYR A 91 12.44 -3.11 0.81
C TYR A 91 13.83 -3.42 1.38
N ASP A 92 14.86 -3.24 0.56
CA ASP A 92 16.28 -3.41 0.92
C ASP A 92 17.01 -2.08 1.09
N GLY A 93 16.25 -0.99 1.24
CA GLY A 93 16.70 0.38 0.98
C GLY A 93 16.13 0.93 -0.33
N SER A 94 15.64 0.05 -1.20
CA SER A 94 14.79 0.37 -2.34
C SER A 94 13.64 -0.62 -2.43
N ALA A 95 12.45 -0.12 -2.77
CA ALA A 95 11.28 -0.98 -2.94
C ALA A 95 11.47 -1.88 -4.16
N TRP A 96 11.05 -3.15 -4.05
CA TRP A 96 11.10 -4.10 -5.14
C TRP A 96 9.93 -5.08 -5.07
N GLU A 97 9.53 -5.55 -6.24
CA GLU A 97 8.52 -6.59 -6.45
C GLU A 97 9.08 -7.62 -7.43
N TYR A 98 8.85 -8.90 -7.19
CA TYR A 98 9.15 -9.99 -8.10
C TYR A 98 7.85 -10.61 -8.62
N TYR A 99 7.72 -10.63 -9.94
CA TYR A 99 6.59 -11.24 -10.61
C TYR A 99 7.02 -12.58 -11.22
N PRO A 100 6.46 -13.73 -10.78
CA PRO A 100 6.88 -15.05 -11.25
C PRO A 100 6.55 -15.29 -12.72
N ASP A 101 5.52 -14.64 -13.22
CA ASP A 101 5.18 -14.56 -14.63
C ASP A 101 5.08 -13.07 -15.01
N PRO A 102 6.00 -12.54 -15.85
CA PRO A 102 6.94 -13.24 -16.73
C PRO A 102 8.32 -13.61 -16.11
N GLY A 103 8.53 -13.43 -14.81
CA GLY A 103 9.84 -13.62 -14.17
C GLY A 103 10.69 -12.36 -14.29
N ILE A 104 10.27 -11.30 -13.59
CA ILE A 104 10.93 -9.99 -13.61
C ILE A 104 10.98 -9.39 -12.21
N VAL A 105 12.07 -8.67 -11.91
CA VAL A 105 12.19 -7.84 -10.72
C VAL A 105 11.92 -6.39 -11.11
N VAL A 106 10.94 -5.79 -10.46
CA VAL A 106 10.51 -4.40 -10.64
C VAL A 106 10.97 -3.61 -9.42
N ARG A 107 11.91 -2.69 -9.60
CA ARG A 107 12.24 -1.71 -8.55
C ARG A 107 11.32 -0.49 -8.70
N THR A 108 10.28 -0.45 -7.87
CA THR A 108 9.26 0.60 -7.94
C THR A 108 9.85 1.96 -7.56
N VAL A 109 9.21 3.02 -8.06
CA VAL A 109 9.60 4.41 -7.83
C VAL A 109 8.37 5.27 -7.50
N GLY A 110 8.59 6.52 -7.10
CA GLY A 110 7.51 7.48 -6.83
C GLY A 110 6.61 7.05 -5.67
N ALA A 111 5.30 7.26 -5.83
CA ALA A 111 4.31 7.00 -4.77
C ALA A 111 4.27 5.53 -4.33
N ALA A 112 4.42 4.58 -5.26
CA ALA A 112 4.44 3.15 -4.93
C ALA A 112 5.62 2.81 -4.01
N ALA A 113 6.82 3.29 -4.34
CA ALA A 113 8.00 3.09 -3.51
C ALA A 113 7.90 3.78 -2.14
N ALA A 114 7.24 4.95 -2.08
CA ALA A 114 6.98 5.64 -0.82
C ALA A 114 6.10 4.79 0.12
N THR A 115 5.00 4.23 -0.39
CA THR A 115 4.12 3.33 0.39
C THR A 115 4.89 2.11 0.94
N THR A 116 5.70 1.45 0.11
CA THR A 116 6.53 0.32 0.56
C THR A 116 7.55 0.75 1.61
N ARG A 117 8.17 1.93 1.46
CA ARG A 117 9.11 2.50 2.44
C ARG A 117 8.44 2.74 3.78
N HIS A 118 7.26 3.36 3.81
CA HIS A 118 6.57 3.70 5.07
C HIS A 118 6.18 2.47 5.86
N THR A 119 5.89 1.37 5.17
CA THR A 119 5.55 0.07 5.78
C THR A 119 6.77 -0.80 6.11
N ALA A 120 7.99 -0.33 5.82
CA ALA A 120 9.24 -1.08 6.06
C ALA A 120 9.91 -0.78 7.41
N TYR A 121 9.40 0.17 8.18
CA TYR A 121 9.88 0.46 9.53
C TYR A 121 9.12 -0.36 10.58
N ILE A 122 9.84 -0.90 11.56
CA ILE A 122 9.25 -1.68 12.66
C ILE A 122 8.42 -0.78 13.59
N ASP A 123 8.89 0.44 13.81
CA ASP A 123 8.28 1.41 14.70
C ASP A 123 7.12 2.12 13.99
N ASP A 124 5.97 2.24 14.66
CA ASP A 124 4.88 3.07 14.15
C ASP A 124 5.21 4.58 14.27
N VAL A 125 4.41 5.40 13.60
CA VAL A 125 4.65 6.86 13.48
C VAL A 125 4.55 7.63 14.80
N LEU A 126 4.03 7.03 15.87
CA LEU A 126 3.99 7.64 17.20
C LEU A 126 5.24 7.32 18.03
N VAL A 127 6.09 6.39 17.60
CA VAL A 127 7.36 6.06 18.24
C VAL A 127 8.49 6.94 17.69
N ASP A 128 9.07 7.77 18.56
CA ASP A 128 10.15 8.72 18.22
C ASP A 128 9.89 9.56 16.93
N PRO A 129 8.75 10.27 16.84
CA PRO A 129 8.39 11.02 15.64
C PRO A 129 9.44 12.07 15.27
N LYS A 130 10.08 12.70 16.25
CA LYS A 130 11.15 13.69 16.01
C LYS A 130 12.38 13.04 15.38
N GLY A 131 12.80 11.88 15.86
CA GLY A 131 13.91 11.12 15.28
C GLY A 131 13.62 10.66 13.85
N ALA A 132 12.35 10.35 13.54
CA ALA A 132 11.90 9.97 12.20
C ALA A 132 11.64 11.16 11.25
N GLY A 133 11.72 12.40 11.74
CA GLY A 133 11.37 13.59 10.95
C GLY A 133 9.86 13.76 10.70
N THR A 134 9.03 13.13 11.53
CA THR A 134 7.56 13.18 11.47
C THR A 134 7.02 14.31 12.34
N THR A 135 6.11 15.11 11.78
CA THR A 135 5.34 16.11 12.53
C THR A 135 3.96 15.58 12.83
N LEU A 136 3.49 15.81 14.07
CA LEU A 136 2.20 15.33 14.54
C LEU A 136 1.31 16.50 14.96
N GLU A 137 0.07 16.50 14.50
CA GLU A 137 -0.95 17.50 14.85
C GLU A 137 -2.19 16.81 15.42
N SER A 138 -2.87 17.49 16.36
CA SER A 138 -4.11 16.95 16.94
C SER A 138 -5.25 17.11 15.95
N GLY A 139 -5.93 16.00 15.63
CA GLY A 139 -7.20 15.99 14.91
C GLY A 139 -8.43 15.98 15.83
N GLY A 140 -8.23 16.02 17.15
CA GLY A 140 -9.32 15.96 18.11
C GLY A 140 -9.79 14.53 18.36
N GLU A 141 -11.11 14.34 18.37
CA GLU A 141 -11.78 13.07 18.60
C GLU A 141 -12.76 12.77 17.48
N THR A 142 -12.87 11.50 17.11
CA THR A 142 -13.84 11.02 16.12
C THR A 142 -14.37 9.63 16.49
N MET A 143 -15.26 9.10 15.66
CA MET A 143 -15.76 7.73 15.76
C MET A 143 -15.12 6.87 14.67
N LEU A 144 -14.48 5.77 15.07
CA LEU A 144 -13.99 4.70 14.18
C LEU A 144 -14.83 3.46 14.44
N SER A 145 -15.67 3.05 13.47
CA SER A 145 -16.61 1.93 13.60
C SER A 145 -17.38 1.89 14.92
N GLY A 146 -17.93 3.05 15.31
CA GLY A 146 -18.73 3.20 16.53
C GLY A 146 -17.93 3.27 17.83
N LYS A 147 -16.58 3.33 17.77
CA LYS A 147 -15.71 3.56 18.93
C LYS A 147 -15.13 4.97 18.89
N GLN A 148 -15.16 5.67 20.02
CA GLN A 148 -14.51 6.97 20.15
C GLN A 148 -12.99 6.80 20.15
N VAL A 149 -12.30 7.54 19.28
CA VAL A 149 -10.84 7.52 19.11
C VAL A 149 -10.26 8.94 19.10
N TYR A 150 -9.01 9.07 19.53
CA TYR A 150 -8.23 10.28 19.26
C TYR A 150 -7.70 10.24 17.83
N VAL A 151 -7.63 11.39 17.18
CA VAL A 151 -7.04 11.53 15.84
C VAL A 151 -5.71 12.26 15.97
N VAL A 152 -4.66 11.69 15.38
CA VAL A 152 -3.37 12.34 15.21
C VAL A 152 -3.06 12.40 13.71
N HIS A 153 -2.95 13.62 13.18
CA HIS A 153 -2.52 13.84 11.80
C HIS A 153 -0.99 13.75 11.77
N ALA A 154 -0.46 12.70 11.15
CA ALA A 154 0.98 12.53 10.96
C ALA A 154 1.38 13.01 9.57
N THR A 155 2.40 13.87 9.50
CA THR A 155 3.11 14.18 8.25
C THR A 155 4.54 13.67 8.36
N LEU A 156 4.88 12.68 7.53
CA LEU A 156 6.17 12.02 7.49
C LEU A 156 7.23 12.92 6.84
N ALA A 157 8.50 12.53 6.95
CA ALA A 157 9.63 13.32 6.46
C ALA A 157 9.60 13.62 4.95
N ASP A 158 8.92 12.81 4.14
CA ASP A 158 8.73 13.03 2.71
C ASP A 158 7.41 13.75 2.36
N GLY A 159 6.70 14.26 3.37
CA GLY A 159 5.44 14.99 3.22
C GLY A 159 4.20 14.10 3.10
N PHE A 160 4.35 12.77 3.14
CA PHE A 160 3.21 11.86 3.17
C PHE A 160 2.37 12.10 4.42
N ARG A 161 1.04 12.06 4.28
CA ARG A 161 0.11 12.28 5.37
C ARG A 161 -0.70 11.03 5.66
N GLU A 162 -0.83 10.69 6.93
CA GLU A 162 -1.76 9.67 7.40
C GLU A 162 -2.44 10.11 8.69
N ASP A 163 -3.70 9.70 8.83
CA ASP A 163 -4.48 9.92 10.04
C ASP A 163 -4.38 8.67 10.91
N VAL A 164 -3.85 8.85 12.12
CA VAL A 164 -3.68 7.78 13.10
C VAL A 164 -4.81 7.86 14.12
N TYR A 165 -5.54 6.76 14.28
CA TYR A 165 -6.61 6.64 15.26
C TYR A 165 -6.10 5.93 16.51
N VAL A 166 -6.15 6.58 17.66
CA VAL A 166 -5.66 6.02 18.94
C VAL A 166 -6.84 5.75 19.87
N ASP A 167 -6.91 4.52 20.40
CA ASP A 167 -7.93 4.13 21.37
C ASP A 167 -7.68 4.82 22.73
N PRO A 168 -8.66 5.57 23.29
CA PRO A 168 -8.46 6.34 24.51
C PRO A 168 -8.22 5.52 25.78
N LYS A 169 -8.54 4.22 25.76
CA LYS A 169 -8.46 3.36 26.96
C LYS A 169 -7.13 2.61 27.01
N SER A 170 -6.76 2.00 25.90
CA SER A 170 -5.55 1.20 25.74
C SER A 170 -4.34 2.02 25.30
N TRP A 171 -4.56 3.22 24.73
CA TRP A 171 -3.55 4.03 24.06
C TRP A 171 -2.90 3.33 22.87
N MET A 172 -3.44 2.21 22.39
CA MET A 172 -3.00 1.54 21.18
C MET A 172 -3.54 2.25 19.94
N ILE A 173 -2.82 2.12 18.82
CA ILE A 173 -3.36 2.55 17.54
C ILE A 173 -4.49 1.59 17.16
N ALA A 174 -5.71 2.12 17.08
CA ALA A 174 -6.90 1.40 16.67
C ALA A 174 -7.00 1.27 15.14
N GLY A 175 -6.28 2.11 14.38
CA GLY A 175 -6.30 2.08 12.94
C GLY A 175 -5.65 3.29 12.28
N TYR A 176 -5.66 3.30 10.95
CA TYR A 176 -5.16 4.40 10.14
C TYR A 176 -6.12 4.68 8.98
N ALA A 177 -6.24 5.93 8.58
CA ALA A 177 -6.79 6.28 7.28
C ALA A 177 -5.70 6.88 6.40
N ARG A 178 -5.65 6.41 5.15
CA ARG A 178 -4.71 6.87 4.13
C ARG A 178 -5.51 7.26 2.90
N THR A 179 -5.18 8.39 2.29
CA THR A 179 -5.65 8.68 0.94
C THR A 179 -4.76 7.94 -0.05
N VAL A 180 -4.96 6.63 -0.18
CA VAL A 180 -4.24 5.80 -1.15
C VAL A 180 -5.23 5.07 -2.06
N PRO A 181 -4.84 4.72 -3.30
CA PRO A 181 -5.65 3.85 -4.14
C PRO A 181 -5.82 2.48 -3.48
N PHE A 182 -7.06 2.00 -3.30
CA PHE A 182 -7.39 0.69 -2.72
C PHE A 182 -6.73 -0.48 -3.48
N HIS A 183 -6.45 -0.27 -4.77
CA HIS A 183 -5.46 -1.02 -5.54
C HIS A 183 -4.83 -0.06 -6.55
N ALA A 184 -3.68 -0.41 -7.13
CA ALA A 184 -2.98 0.40 -8.13
C ALA A 184 -3.85 0.83 -9.36
N PHE A 185 -5.06 0.30 -9.52
CA PHE A 185 -5.99 0.55 -10.63
C PHE A 185 -7.47 0.65 -10.23
N GLY A 186 -7.79 0.71 -8.93
CA GLY A 186 -9.16 0.92 -8.45
C GLY A 186 -9.52 2.41 -8.40
N GLU A 187 -10.82 2.73 -8.34
CA GLU A 187 -11.23 4.06 -7.87
C GLU A 187 -10.60 4.32 -6.50
N ASN A 188 -10.23 5.57 -6.19
CA ASN A 188 -9.83 5.95 -4.84
C ASN A 188 -11.03 5.76 -3.92
N LEU A 189 -11.19 4.56 -3.39
CA LEU A 189 -12.14 4.27 -2.34
C LEU A 189 -11.54 4.84 -1.06
N PRO A 190 -12.27 5.70 -0.33
CA PRO A 190 -11.82 6.11 0.98
C PRO A 190 -11.85 4.87 1.89
N THR A 191 -10.70 4.28 2.16
CA THR A 191 -10.58 3.14 3.07
C THR A 191 -9.88 3.55 4.36
N HIS A 192 -10.11 2.76 5.41
CA HIS A 192 -9.32 2.81 6.62
C HIS A 192 -8.97 1.39 7.05
N ILE A 193 -7.82 1.25 7.70
CA ILE A 193 -7.35 0.00 8.28
C ILE A 193 -7.67 0.06 9.77
N GLU A 194 -8.30 -0.98 10.30
CA GLU A 194 -8.45 -1.19 11.74
C GLU A 194 -7.45 -2.22 12.23
N LEU A 195 -6.80 -1.94 13.37
CA LEU A 195 -5.89 -2.84 14.06
C LEU A 195 -6.52 -3.36 15.36
N GLY A 196 -6.21 -4.60 15.70
CA GLY A 196 -6.76 -5.25 16.87
C GLY A 196 -5.96 -6.46 17.35
N ASP A 197 -6.52 -7.13 18.35
CA ASP A 197 -5.94 -8.32 18.99
C ASP A 197 -4.47 -8.08 19.39
N TYR A 198 -4.24 -7.00 20.14
CA TYR A 198 -2.91 -6.66 20.60
C TYR A 198 -2.43 -7.71 21.62
N ARG A 199 -1.25 -8.30 21.37
CA ARG A 199 -0.63 -9.31 22.25
C ARG A 199 0.83 -8.94 22.57
N PRO A 200 1.34 -9.35 23.74
CA PRO A 200 2.74 -9.11 24.10
C PRO A 200 3.66 -10.05 23.32
N GLU A 201 4.57 -9.48 22.55
CA GLU A 201 5.57 -10.15 21.73
C GLU A 201 6.95 -9.50 21.97
N GLY A 202 7.90 -10.24 22.52
CA GLY A 202 9.25 -9.69 22.76
C GLY A 202 9.30 -8.54 23.77
N GLY A 203 8.30 -8.42 24.65
CA GLY A 203 8.18 -7.33 25.60
C GLY A 203 7.44 -6.09 25.07
N VAL A 204 6.94 -6.13 23.83
CA VAL A 204 6.10 -5.07 23.26
C VAL A 204 4.72 -5.55 22.85
N MET A 205 3.72 -4.68 22.83
CA MET A 205 2.41 -5.00 22.29
C MET A 205 2.44 -4.91 20.76
N MET A 206 2.03 -5.98 20.07
CA MET A 206 1.89 -6.02 18.61
C MET A 206 0.43 -6.36 18.24
N ALA A 207 -0.10 -5.77 17.17
CA ALA A 207 -1.41 -6.14 16.63
C ALA A 207 -1.35 -7.52 15.96
N HIS A 208 -2.34 -8.38 16.25
CA HIS A 208 -2.50 -9.70 15.61
C HIS A 208 -3.71 -9.78 14.67
N SER A 209 -4.42 -8.68 14.45
CA SER A 209 -5.46 -8.60 13.44
C SER A 209 -5.46 -7.24 12.78
N ASP A 210 -5.71 -7.23 11.48
CA ASP A 210 -5.97 -6.04 10.69
C ASP A 210 -7.19 -6.27 9.78
N ARG A 211 -7.88 -5.19 9.43
CA ARG A 211 -9.02 -5.20 8.51
C ARG A 211 -9.01 -3.94 7.69
N GLU A 212 -9.06 -4.04 6.37
CA GLU A 212 -9.33 -2.89 5.51
C GLU A 212 -10.82 -2.73 5.28
N ILE A 213 -11.33 -1.52 5.50
CA ILE A 213 -12.76 -1.21 5.50
C ILE A 213 -13.02 -0.05 4.53
N ASP A 214 -14.00 -0.22 3.65
CA ASP A 214 -14.59 0.87 2.89
C ASP A 214 -15.30 1.83 3.85
N THR A 215 -14.78 3.05 3.98
CA THR A 215 -15.26 4.05 4.94
C THR A 215 -16.70 4.48 4.65
N ALA A 216 -17.15 4.42 3.39
CA ALA A 216 -18.50 4.83 3.02
C ALA A 216 -19.54 3.76 3.37
N SER A 217 -19.24 2.49 3.12
CA SER A 217 -20.20 1.39 3.30
C SER A 217 -20.01 0.60 4.60
N GLY A 218 -18.85 0.73 5.26
CA GLY A 218 -18.45 -0.12 6.39
C GLY A 218 -18.14 -1.56 5.99
N ARG A 219 -18.07 -1.86 4.68
CA ARG A 219 -17.78 -3.21 4.18
C ARG A 219 -16.31 -3.54 4.40
N ILE A 220 -16.05 -4.69 5.00
CA ILE A 220 -14.70 -5.27 5.07
C ILE A 220 -14.30 -5.69 3.67
N LEU A 221 -13.16 -5.18 3.22
CA LEU A 221 -12.59 -5.44 1.91
C LEU A 221 -11.63 -6.63 1.98
N ASP A 222 -10.73 -6.59 2.96
CA ASP A 222 -9.86 -7.70 3.34
C ASP A 222 -9.59 -7.73 4.84
N TYR A 223 -9.00 -8.82 5.32
CA TYR A 223 -8.53 -8.92 6.70
C TYR A 223 -7.35 -9.89 6.86
N GLY A 224 -6.43 -9.51 7.74
CA GLY A 224 -5.28 -10.29 8.16
C GLY A 224 -5.39 -10.83 9.58
N THR A 225 -4.76 -11.98 9.84
CA THR A 225 -4.50 -12.47 11.20
C THR A 225 -3.04 -12.88 11.35
N VAL A 226 -2.43 -12.55 12.49
CA VAL A 226 -1.09 -13.00 12.85
C VAL A 226 -1.22 -14.21 13.76
N VAL A 227 -0.75 -15.35 13.25
CA VAL A 227 -0.80 -16.65 13.93
C VAL A 227 0.40 -16.82 14.85
N SER A 228 1.60 -16.41 14.43
CA SER A 228 2.81 -16.46 15.25
C SER A 228 3.76 -15.30 14.95
N VAL A 229 4.57 -14.96 15.95
CA VAL A 229 5.64 -13.97 15.85
C VAL A 229 6.93 -14.58 16.38
N GLU A 230 8.01 -14.47 15.61
CA GLU A 230 9.36 -14.78 16.05
C GLU A 230 10.12 -13.48 16.27
N ILE A 231 10.61 -13.25 17.48
CA ILE A 231 11.31 -12.02 17.85
C ILE A 231 12.81 -12.21 17.78
N ASN A 232 13.48 -11.27 17.11
CA ASN A 232 14.92 -11.25 16.89
C ASN A 232 15.51 -12.57 16.33
N PRO A 233 14.88 -13.23 15.33
CA PRO A 233 15.48 -14.40 14.71
C PRO A 233 16.74 -13.99 13.92
N ALA A 234 17.53 -14.99 13.52
CA ALA A 234 18.63 -14.75 12.58
C ALA A 234 18.06 -14.40 11.20
N LEU A 235 18.35 -13.20 10.71
CA LEU A 235 17.79 -12.65 9.47
C LEU A 235 18.92 -12.27 8.50
N PRO A 236 19.38 -13.18 7.62
CA PRO A 236 20.41 -12.87 6.64
C PRO A 236 19.96 -11.76 5.69
N LEU A 237 20.82 -10.77 5.43
CA LEU A 237 20.48 -9.63 4.55
C LEU A 237 19.99 -10.05 3.15
N ALA A 238 20.53 -11.16 2.63
CA ALA A 238 20.16 -11.68 1.32
C ALA A 238 18.66 -12.00 1.17
N GLN A 239 17.97 -12.37 2.26
CA GLN A 239 16.54 -12.70 2.19
C GLN A 239 15.65 -11.48 1.91
N PHE A 240 16.15 -10.27 2.15
CA PHE A 240 15.43 -9.01 1.92
C PHE A 240 15.70 -8.42 0.53
N SER A 241 16.62 -9.03 -0.22
CA SER A 241 16.95 -8.62 -1.58
C SER A 241 16.09 -9.39 -2.59
N PRO A 242 15.89 -8.86 -3.81
CA PRO A 242 15.21 -9.60 -4.86
C PRO A 242 15.85 -10.97 -5.11
N PRO A 243 15.07 -11.99 -5.47
CA PRO A 243 15.62 -13.31 -5.75
C PRO A 243 16.56 -13.29 -6.95
N GLU A 244 17.59 -14.14 -6.88
CA GLU A 244 18.52 -14.36 -7.98
C GLU A 244 18.28 -15.73 -8.61
N TRP A 245 18.22 -15.76 -9.94
CA TRP A 245 18.08 -17.00 -10.70
C TRP A 245 18.69 -16.86 -12.09
N GLU A 246 18.92 -18.00 -12.75
CA GLU A 246 19.32 -18.02 -14.15
C GLU A 246 18.14 -17.61 -15.04
N ARG A 247 18.19 -16.37 -15.54
CA ARG A 247 17.15 -15.82 -16.39
C ARG A 247 17.17 -16.47 -17.78
N THR A 248 16.01 -16.73 -18.36
CA THR A 248 15.88 -17.06 -19.79
C THR A 248 16.27 -15.85 -20.67
N PRO A 249 16.50 -16.03 -21.98
CA PRO A 249 16.70 -14.88 -22.88
C PRO A 249 15.57 -13.86 -22.83
N LEU A 250 14.31 -14.32 -22.76
CA LEU A 250 13.13 -13.46 -22.61
C LEU A 250 13.20 -12.66 -21.31
N GLN A 251 13.48 -13.33 -20.18
CA GLN A 251 13.58 -12.69 -18.86
C GLN A 251 14.70 -11.66 -18.78
N ARG A 252 15.86 -11.94 -19.39
CA ARG A 252 16.95 -10.96 -19.50
C ARG A 252 16.54 -9.75 -20.32
N MET A 253 15.83 -9.96 -21.43
CA MET A 253 15.35 -8.86 -22.26
C MET A 253 14.36 -7.98 -21.50
N ILE A 254 13.32 -8.54 -20.88
CA ILE A 254 12.32 -7.73 -20.17
C ILE A 254 12.88 -7.02 -18.94
N GLN A 255 13.83 -7.64 -18.22
CA GLN A 255 14.55 -6.95 -17.14
C GLN A 255 15.28 -5.73 -17.68
N ARG A 256 16.02 -5.90 -18.79
CA ARG A 256 16.76 -4.81 -19.41
C ARG A 256 15.86 -3.71 -19.96
N LEU A 257 14.72 -4.06 -20.58
CA LEU A 257 13.71 -3.08 -21.01
C LEU A 257 13.21 -2.24 -19.82
N TYR A 258 12.94 -2.89 -18.68
CA TYR A 258 12.49 -2.19 -17.48
C TYR A 258 13.57 -1.30 -16.86
N ASP A 259 14.83 -1.75 -16.86
CA ASP A 259 15.97 -0.99 -16.34
C ASP A 259 16.26 0.24 -17.23
N GLU A 260 16.11 0.12 -18.54
CA GLU A 260 16.31 1.19 -19.54
C GLU A 260 15.06 2.08 -19.75
N ARG A 261 13.98 1.86 -18.98
CA ARG A 261 12.64 2.44 -19.27
C ARG A 261 12.58 3.96 -19.43
N THR A 262 13.53 4.70 -18.87
CA THR A 262 13.58 6.17 -18.98
C THR A 262 14.17 6.65 -20.31
N ASP A 263 14.71 5.75 -21.14
CA ASP A 263 15.27 6.02 -22.45
C ASP A 263 14.57 5.14 -23.51
N ALA A 264 13.59 5.74 -24.21
CA ALA A 264 12.82 5.04 -25.24
C ALA A 264 13.71 4.52 -26.40
N VAL A 265 14.84 5.17 -26.68
CA VAL A 265 15.78 4.73 -27.72
C VAL A 265 16.51 3.47 -27.28
N ALA A 266 16.98 3.41 -26.02
CA ALA A 266 17.61 2.24 -25.44
C ALA A 266 16.64 1.05 -25.38
N VAL A 267 15.40 1.27 -24.88
CA VAL A 267 14.32 0.28 -24.86
C VAL A 267 14.12 -0.36 -26.24
N MET A 268 13.99 0.46 -27.28
CA MET A 268 13.78 -0.05 -28.64
C MET A 268 15.03 -0.66 -29.28
N ALA A 269 16.24 -0.27 -28.86
CA ALA A 269 17.46 -0.97 -29.25
C ALA A 269 17.48 -2.39 -28.64
N THR A 270 17.28 -2.51 -27.34
CA THR A 270 17.21 -3.79 -26.63
C THR A 270 16.14 -4.71 -27.22
N TYR A 271 14.95 -4.20 -27.54
CA TYR A 271 13.90 -4.99 -28.16
C TYR A 271 14.30 -5.54 -29.55
N ARG A 272 14.89 -4.69 -30.40
CA ARG A 272 15.32 -5.08 -31.75
C ARG A 272 16.46 -6.10 -31.72
N ASP A 273 17.43 -5.93 -30.81
CA ASP A 273 18.53 -6.88 -30.63
C ASP A 273 17.99 -8.26 -30.23
N PHE A 274 17.01 -8.29 -29.32
CA PHE A 274 16.35 -9.53 -28.92
C PHE A 274 15.61 -10.19 -30.08
N ARG A 275 14.83 -9.43 -30.87
CA ARG A 275 14.12 -9.98 -32.05
C ARG A 275 15.07 -10.48 -33.13
N THR A 276 16.26 -9.89 -33.24
CA THR A 276 17.31 -10.36 -34.16
C THR A 276 17.91 -11.68 -33.70
N ALA A 277 18.22 -11.81 -32.40
CA ALA A 277 18.81 -13.02 -31.83
C ALA A 277 17.81 -14.17 -31.64
N PHE A 278 16.55 -13.86 -31.40
CA PHE A 278 15.48 -14.82 -31.07
C PHE A 278 14.20 -14.55 -31.87
N PRO A 279 14.22 -14.66 -33.21
CA PRO A 279 13.11 -14.27 -34.07
C PRO A 279 11.82 -15.06 -33.82
N ASP A 280 11.90 -16.29 -33.34
CA ASP A 280 10.71 -17.13 -33.13
C ASP A 280 10.25 -17.17 -31.67
N MET A 281 10.96 -16.51 -30.75
CA MET A 281 10.60 -16.51 -29.33
C MET A 281 9.42 -15.58 -29.08
N ALA A 282 8.32 -16.12 -28.56
CA ALA A 282 7.15 -15.34 -28.17
C ALA A 282 7.50 -14.40 -27.00
N SER A 283 7.15 -13.12 -27.15
CA SER A 283 7.42 -12.08 -26.16
C SER A 283 6.20 -11.22 -25.82
N GLY A 284 5.08 -11.40 -26.53
CA GLY A 284 3.98 -10.43 -26.54
C GLY A 284 3.40 -10.12 -25.15
N ASP A 285 3.17 -11.15 -24.35
CA ASP A 285 2.61 -11.00 -22.99
C ASP A 285 3.61 -10.38 -22.01
N ALA A 286 4.89 -10.77 -22.10
CA ALA A 286 5.95 -10.23 -21.25
C ALA A 286 6.27 -8.76 -21.60
N VAL A 287 6.16 -8.40 -22.87
CA VAL A 287 6.27 -7.02 -23.37
C VAL A 287 5.07 -6.18 -22.94
N ASP A 288 3.84 -6.74 -23.01
CA ASP A 288 2.64 -6.07 -22.47
C ASP A 288 2.79 -5.80 -20.97
N PHE A 289 3.27 -6.79 -20.20
CA PHE A 289 3.56 -6.61 -18.78
C PHE A 289 4.59 -5.50 -18.55
N THR A 290 5.70 -5.50 -19.27
CA THR A 290 6.78 -4.53 -19.09
C THR A 290 6.34 -3.12 -19.47
N GLY A 291 5.67 -2.96 -20.61
CA GLY A 291 5.10 -1.68 -21.03
C GLY A 291 4.05 -1.17 -20.05
N TYR A 292 3.28 -2.06 -19.43
CA TYR A 292 2.37 -1.68 -18.36
C TYR A 292 3.09 -1.15 -17.12
N GLN A 293 4.19 -1.76 -16.70
CA GLN A 293 4.99 -1.23 -15.59
C GLN A 293 5.55 0.16 -15.91
N MET A 294 6.01 0.40 -17.14
CA MET A 294 6.44 1.73 -17.60
C MET A 294 5.31 2.77 -17.50
N LEU A 295 4.07 2.41 -17.84
CA LEU A 295 2.94 3.32 -17.66
C LEU A 295 2.69 3.67 -16.19
N LYS A 296 2.82 2.70 -15.27
CA LYS A 296 2.67 2.94 -13.83
C LYS A 296 3.72 3.89 -13.27
N THR A 297 4.94 3.85 -13.82
CA THR A 297 6.06 4.66 -13.35
C THR A 297 6.23 5.97 -14.12
N GLY A 298 5.38 6.23 -15.11
CA GLY A 298 5.29 7.50 -15.84
C GLY A 298 6.11 7.56 -17.13
N GLU A 299 6.80 6.49 -17.51
CA GLU A 299 7.58 6.38 -18.74
C GLU A 299 6.68 6.07 -19.95
N THR A 300 5.70 6.95 -20.19
CA THR A 300 4.68 6.79 -21.25
C THR A 300 5.28 6.72 -22.65
N GLU A 301 6.36 7.45 -22.93
CA GLU A 301 7.02 7.44 -24.24
C GLU A 301 7.62 6.06 -24.58
N SER A 302 8.40 5.50 -23.65
CA SER A 302 8.96 4.15 -23.79
C SER A 302 7.88 3.08 -23.91
N ALA A 303 6.83 3.19 -23.09
CA ALA A 303 5.68 2.29 -23.16
C ALA A 303 4.99 2.35 -24.53
N LEU A 304 4.74 3.54 -25.07
CA LEU A 304 4.12 3.72 -26.38
C LEU A 304 4.98 3.10 -27.50
N ALA A 305 6.28 3.36 -27.51
CA ALA A 305 7.19 2.80 -28.52
C ALA A 305 7.19 1.27 -28.48
N LEU A 306 7.36 0.70 -27.29
CA LEU A 306 7.43 -0.73 -27.07
C LEU A 306 6.09 -1.44 -27.39
N LEU A 307 4.96 -0.88 -26.94
CA LEU A 307 3.64 -1.48 -27.14
C LEU A 307 3.13 -1.32 -28.58
N THR A 308 3.55 -0.26 -29.29
CA THR A 308 3.31 -0.11 -30.73
C THR A 308 4.01 -1.23 -31.49
N GLN A 309 5.29 -1.51 -31.16
CA GLN A 309 6.00 -2.63 -31.76
C GLN A 309 5.37 -3.98 -31.37
N ASN A 310 4.87 -4.12 -30.15
CA ASN A 310 4.20 -5.34 -29.71
C ASN A 310 2.94 -5.65 -30.56
N VAL A 311 2.15 -4.63 -30.91
CA VAL A 311 1.01 -4.77 -31.83
C VAL A 311 1.47 -5.11 -33.25
N ALA A 312 2.56 -4.48 -33.73
CA ALA A 312 3.10 -4.79 -35.05
C ALA A 312 3.53 -6.26 -35.17
N ASP A 313 4.14 -6.82 -34.12
CA ASP A 313 4.59 -8.21 -34.07
C ASP A 313 3.43 -9.18 -33.79
N ASN A 314 2.37 -8.73 -33.10
CA ASN A 314 1.23 -9.54 -32.68
C ASN A 314 -0.13 -8.93 -33.07
N PRO A 315 -0.42 -8.70 -34.37
CA PRO A 315 -1.57 -7.92 -34.84
C PRO A 315 -2.94 -8.58 -34.63
N ASN A 316 -2.95 -9.84 -34.17
CA ASN A 316 -4.16 -10.60 -33.83
C ASN A 316 -4.25 -10.88 -32.32
N SER A 317 -3.45 -10.22 -31.49
CA SER A 317 -3.54 -10.33 -30.02
C SER A 317 -4.42 -9.23 -29.47
N ALA A 318 -5.58 -9.61 -28.92
CA ALA A 318 -6.46 -8.66 -28.22
C ALA A 318 -5.73 -7.95 -27.07
N ARG A 319 -4.84 -8.68 -26.37
CA ARG A 319 -4.03 -8.15 -25.27
C ARG A 319 -3.02 -7.10 -25.74
N ALA A 320 -2.35 -7.31 -26.87
CA ALA A 320 -1.41 -6.33 -27.42
C ALA A 320 -2.11 -5.01 -27.77
N HIS A 321 -3.26 -5.10 -28.46
CA HIS A 321 -4.10 -3.93 -28.78
C HIS A 321 -4.59 -3.23 -27.51
N PHE A 322 -5.05 -3.97 -26.49
CA PHE A 322 -5.42 -3.38 -25.20
C PHE A 322 -4.23 -2.68 -24.51
N GLY A 323 -3.03 -3.27 -24.55
CA GLY A 323 -1.79 -2.67 -24.06
C GLY A 323 -1.51 -1.31 -24.71
N LEU A 324 -1.52 -1.25 -26.05
CA LEU A 324 -1.32 -0.01 -26.79
C LEU A 324 -2.42 1.01 -26.52
N GLY A 325 -3.68 0.57 -26.43
CA GLY A 325 -4.81 1.42 -26.06
C GLY A 325 -4.61 2.11 -24.72
N ARG A 326 -4.14 1.38 -23.68
CA ARG A 326 -3.80 1.95 -22.37
C ARG A 326 -2.70 3.01 -22.45
N ALA A 327 -1.68 2.76 -23.26
CA ALA A 327 -0.57 3.71 -23.43
C ALA A 327 -1.02 4.98 -24.15
N LEU A 328 -1.86 4.85 -25.18
CA LEU A 328 -2.42 5.99 -25.91
C LEU A 328 -3.36 6.83 -25.04
N ASP A 329 -4.19 6.18 -24.22
CA ASP A 329 -5.08 6.87 -23.27
C ASP A 329 -4.26 7.65 -22.23
N THR A 330 -3.23 7.01 -21.65
CA THR A 330 -2.29 7.65 -20.72
C THR A 330 -1.61 8.86 -21.36
N ALA A 331 -1.31 8.81 -22.66
CA ALA A 331 -0.74 9.91 -23.43
C ALA A 331 -1.78 10.97 -23.89
N GLY A 332 -3.05 10.83 -23.50
CA GLY A 332 -4.14 11.74 -23.88
C GLY A 332 -4.66 11.57 -25.31
N LYS A 333 -4.21 10.54 -26.05
CA LYS A 333 -4.60 10.25 -27.44
C LYS A 333 -5.87 9.39 -27.50
N LYS A 334 -6.97 9.93 -26.97
CA LYS A 334 -8.22 9.19 -26.72
C LYS A 334 -8.83 8.52 -27.95
N ASP A 335 -8.86 9.19 -29.10
CA ASP A 335 -9.44 8.62 -30.33
C ASP A 335 -8.65 7.39 -30.81
N ALA A 336 -7.31 7.48 -30.74
CA ALA A 336 -6.43 6.37 -31.07
C ALA A 336 -6.58 5.24 -30.04
N ALA A 337 -6.67 5.57 -28.74
CA ALA A 337 -6.92 4.58 -27.69
C ALA A 337 -8.24 3.83 -27.91
N ARG A 338 -9.32 4.56 -28.27
CA ARG A 338 -10.63 3.97 -28.59
C ARG A 338 -10.52 2.98 -29.74
N ALA A 339 -9.83 3.34 -30.82
CA ALA A 339 -9.63 2.46 -31.96
C ALA A 339 -8.90 1.15 -31.58
N GLU A 340 -7.86 1.24 -30.74
CA GLU A 340 -7.14 0.06 -30.24
C GLU A 340 -8.01 -0.82 -29.32
N TYR A 341 -8.80 -0.22 -28.43
CA TYR A 341 -9.73 -0.99 -27.60
C TYR A 341 -10.84 -1.66 -28.43
N GLU A 342 -11.36 -0.99 -29.46
CA GLU A 342 -12.31 -1.58 -30.42
C GLU A 342 -11.67 -2.72 -31.21
N ARG A 343 -10.40 -2.59 -31.58
CA ARG A 343 -9.66 -3.67 -32.24
C ARG A 343 -9.45 -4.87 -31.31
N ALA A 344 -9.13 -4.64 -30.05
CA ALA A 344 -9.06 -5.69 -29.04
C ALA A 344 -10.39 -6.42 -28.89
N LEU A 345 -11.52 -5.70 -28.86
CA LEU A 345 -12.87 -6.27 -28.76
C LEU A 345 -13.34 -6.97 -30.05
N ALA A 346 -12.84 -6.56 -31.21
CA ALA A 346 -13.10 -7.25 -32.47
C ALA A 346 -12.41 -8.61 -32.52
N ILE A 347 -11.24 -8.74 -31.88
CA ILE A 347 -10.49 -10.00 -31.77
C ILE A 347 -11.07 -10.88 -30.65
N ASP A 348 -11.33 -10.30 -29.48
CA ASP A 348 -11.98 -10.97 -28.35
C ASP A 348 -13.17 -10.12 -27.84
N PRO A 349 -14.40 -10.44 -28.29
CA PRO A 349 -15.61 -9.74 -27.83
C PRO A 349 -15.85 -9.83 -26.32
N ASN A 350 -15.27 -10.82 -25.64
CA ASN A 350 -15.42 -11.04 -24.20
C ASN A 350 -14.32 -10.36 -23.38
N PHE A 351 -13.46 -9.54 -23.99
CA PHE A 351 -12.42 -8.82 -23.26
C PHE A 351 -12.98 -7.67 -22.43
N ILE A 352 -13.47 -8.01 -21.22
CA ILE A 352 -14.16 -7.08 -20.31
C ILE A 352 -13.31 -5.83 -20.03
N ARG A 353 -12.01 -5.97 -19.77
CA ARG A 353 -11.12 -4.82 -19.49
C ARG A 353 -11.07 -3.82 -20.65
N ALA A 354 -11.02 -4.30 -21.90
CA ALA A 354 -11.03 -3.44 -23.08
C ALA A 354 -12.38 -2.71 -23.24
N ARG A 355 -13.50 -3.41 -22.98
CA ARG A 355 -14.84 -2.81 -22.98
C ARG A 355 -14.97 -1.71 -21.94
N THR A 356 -14.60 -2.00 -20.70
CA THR A 356 -14.64 -1.04 -19.60
C THR A 356 -13.77 0.18 -19.89
N ALA A 357 -12.53 -0.02 -20.37
CA ALA A 357 -11.63 1.08 -20.70
C ALA A 357 -12.18 1.97 -21.84
N ARG A 358 -12.69 1.36 -22.92
CA ARG A 358 -13.32 2.08 -24.04
C ARG A 358 -14.53 2.90 -23.61
N ASP A 359 -15.37 2.34 -22.75
CA ASP A 359 -16.60 2.99 -22.27
C ASP A 359 -16.30 4.12 -21.28
N ALA A 360 -15.14 4.07 -20.60
CA ALA A 360 -14.65 5.11 -19.71
C ALA A 360 -14.00 6.31 -20.45
N LEU A 361 -13.62 6.15 -21.72
CA LEU A 361 -13.07 7.25 -22.54
C LEU A 361 -14.15 8.32 -22.77
N LYS A 362 -14.05 9.44 -22.05
CA LYS A 362 -14.87 10.64 -22.21
C LYS A 362 -14.48 11.44 -23.44
#